data_AF-A0A969SYJ0-F1
#
_entry.id   AF-A0A969SYJ0-F1
#
_cell.length_a   1.000
_cell.length_b   1.000
_cell.length_c   1.000
_cell.angle_alpha   90.00
_cell.angle_beta   90.00
_cell.angle_gamma   90.00
#
_symmetry.space_group_name_H-M   'P 1'
#
loop_
_entity.id
_entity.type
_entity.pdbx_description
1 polymer ?
#
loop_
_entity_poly.entity_id
_entity_poly.type
_entity_poly.pdbx_seq_one_letter_code
_entity_poly.pdbx_strand_id
1 'polypeptide(L)'
;MIVDSANQAAAQEYLLESGFNLPIIYIDSPHPLNSTSSPVTQIDKFSLTLTQTTNLEVLRLAIELLLQRQELSRFQANEARFRKITETIDEIIWEVDQNLIFTYVSPKVKDILGYETTEILGQHCLSLLMPEQQDQLTTVINSFLEMKQPIANLEHIFAHKEGYYLLVETSGIPVFSEQDEWQGYQGVTRDITERQKVQESLLRSAATNRALINAIPDLICELIEGENLLVTSPLIVTVFNFSLKIFSIKM
;
A
#
# COMPACT_ATOMS: atom_id res chain seq x y z
N MET A 1 35.09 11.70 -3.04
CA MET A 1 36.00 12.77 -2.55
C MET A 1 37.20 12.85 -3.49
N ILE A 2 37.61 14.03 -3.95
CA ILE A 2 38.85 14.20 -4.75
C ILE A 2 39.97 14.69 -3.85
N VAL A 3 41.04 13.91 -3.75
CA VAL A 3 42.23 14.21 -2.93
C VAL A 3 43.46 14.13 -3.83
N ASP A 4 44.37 15.10 -3.72
CA ASP A 4 45.67 15.13 -4.39
C ASP A 4 46.56 13.96 -3.89
N SER A 5 47.46 13.44 -4.72
CA SER A 5 48.32 12.29 -4.40
C SER A 5 49.21 12.51 -3.18
N ALA A 6 49.57 13.76 -2.87
CA ALA A 6 50.31 14.11 -1.66
C ALA A 6 49.54 13.85 -0.34
N ASN A 7 48.20 13.84 -0.37
CA ASN A 7 47.35 13.69 0.81
C ASN A 7 46.59 12.35 0.84
N GLN A 8 46.89 11.46 -0.10
CA GLN A 8 46.23 10.15 -0.25
C GLN A 8 46.38 9.26 0.99
N ALA A 9 47.59 9.18 1.55
CA ALA A 9 47.88 8.35 2.73
C ALA A 9 47.13 8.85 3.98
N ALA A 10 47.15 10.16 4.25
CA ALA A 10 46.46 10.75 5.41
C ALA A 10 44.93 10.63 5.30
N ALA A 11 44.37 10.77 4.10
CA ALA A 11 42.94 10.59 3.86
C ALA A 11 42.51 9.12 4.01
N GLN A 12 43.33 8.16 3.57
CA GLN A 12 43.08 6.73 3.77
C GLN A 12 43.16 6.33 5.24
N GLU A 13 44.21 6.76 5.94
CA GLU A 13 44.44 6.46 7.35
C GLU A 13 43.30 7.00 8.23
N TYR A 14 42.86 8.23 7.99
CA TYR A 14 41.71 8.82 8.69
C TYR A 14 40.41 8.03 8.47
N LEU A 15 40.12 7.59 7.24
CA LEU A 15 38.91 6.81 6.97
C LEU A 15 38.95 5.41 7.59
N LEU A 16 40.12 4.79 7.64
CA LEU A 16 40.36 3.50 8.27
C LEU A 16 40.18 3.57 9.80
N GLU A 17 40.78 4.57 10.46
CA GLU A 17 40.63 4.78 11.90
C GLU A 17 39.20 5.15 12.31
N SER A 18 38.48 5.83 11.42
CA SER A 18 37.11 6.28 11.69
C SER A 18 36.04 5.25 11.32
N GLY A 19 36.42 4.12 10.69
CA GLY A 19 35.50 3.05 10.29
C GLY A 19 34.54 3.40 9.14
N PHE A 20 34.87 4.38 8.30
CA PHE A 20 33.97 4.90 7.26
C PHE A 20 34.22 4.27 5.87
N ASN A 21 33.14 3.90 5.17
CA ASN A 21 33.19 3.30 3.83
C ASN A 21 32.71 4.29 2.74
N LEU A 22 33.50 5.33 2.49
CA LEU A 22 33.22 6.36 1.47
C LEU A 22 34.10 6.14 0.22
N PRO A 23 33.53 6.11 -1.01
CA PRO A 23 34.34 6.05 -2.22
C PRO A 23 35.10 7.38 -2.45
N ILE A 24 36.43 7.30 -2.41
CA ILE A 24 37.34 8.39 -2.81
C ILE A 24 37.73 8.19 -4.28
N ILE A 25 37.67 9.26 -5.06
CA ILE A 25 38.18 9.31 -6.44
C ILE A 25 39.45 10.15 -6.40
N TYR A 26 40.62 9.54 -6.54
CA TYR A 26 41.88 10.27 -6.60
C TYR A 26 42.08 10.84 -8.00
N ILE A 27 42.39 12.13 -8.10
CA ILE A 27 42.84 12.73 -9.37
C ILE A 27 44.31 13.05 -9.18
N ASP A 28 45.16 12.18 -9.74
CA ASP A 28 46.59 12.43 -9.82
C ASP A 28 46.83 13.31 -11.06
N SER A 29 47.43 14.49 -10.89
CA SER A 29 47.88 15.28 -12.03
C SER A 29 49.36 15.64 -11.86
N PRO A 30 50.28 14.77 -12.30
CA PRO A 30 51.70 15.09 -12.31
C PRO A 30 52.13 15.90 -13.55
N HIS A 31 51.19 16.37 -14.39
CA HIS A 31 51.53 17.05 -15.64
C HIS A 31 51.02 18.50 -15.73
N PRO A 32 51.85 19.45 -16.22
CA PRO A 32 51.45 20.84 -16.40
C PRO A 32 50.42 20.93 -17.53
N LEU A 33 49.12 21.02 -17.18
CA LEU A 33 47.95 21.58 -17.89
C LEU A 33 47.80 21.48 -19.43
N ASN A 34 48.64 20.76 -20.17
CA ASN A 34 48.70 20.79 -21.64
C ASN A 34 48.61 19.42 -22.32
N SER A 35 48.09 18.40 -21.65
CA SER A 35 47.73 17.15 -22.33
C SER A 35 46.35 16.70 -21.88
N THR A 36 45.44 16.65 -22.84
CA THR A 36 44.08 16.12 -22.83
C THR A 36 43.87 14.98 -21.83
N SER A 37 43.55 15.30 -20.58
CA SER A 37 42.88 14.37 -19.68
C SER A 37 41.40 14.49 -20.00
N SER A 38 40.78 13.38 -20.41
CA SER A 38 39.32 13.32 -20.57
C SER A 38 38.69 13.82 -19.27
N PRO A 39 37.85 14.87 -19.32
CA PRO A 39 37.23 15.40 -18.11
C PRO A 39 36.44 14.27 -17.46
N VAL A 40 36.50 14.16 -16.14
CA VAL A 40 35.66 13.25 -15.37
C VAL A 40 34.20 13.52 -15.77
N THR A 41 33.66 12.68 -16.65
CA THR A 41 32.38 12.93 -17.34
C THR A 41 31.19 12.53 -16.49
N GLN A 42 31.42 11.85 -15.37
CA GLN A 42 30.37 11.42 -14.47
C GLN A 42 30.79 11.67 -13.03
N ILE A 43 30.39 12.84 -12.55
CA ILE A 43 30.42 13.18 -11.13
C ILE A 43 29.14 12.60 -10.53
N ASP A 44 29.31 11.61 -9.65
CA ASP A 44 28.20 11.12 -8.84
C ASP A 44 27.61 12.28 -8.02
N LYS A 45 26.29 12.28 -7.78
CA LYS A 45 25.55 13.45 -7.27
C LYS A 45 26.08 14.00 -5.92
N PHE A 46 26.92 13.22 -5.23
CA PHE A 46 27.54 13.52 -3.94
C PHE A 46 29.08 13.58 -3.99
N SER A 47 29.68 14.04 -5.09
CA SER A 47 31.12 14.28 -5.11
C SER A 47 31.47 15.69 -4.60
N LEU A 48 32.52 15.79 -3.78
CA LEU A 48 33.22 17.04 -3.48
C LEU A 48 34.59 17.01 -4.16
N THR A 49 34.92 18.12 -4.83
CA THR A 49 36.25 18.38 -5.37
C THR A 49 37.01 19.22 -4.34
N LEU A 50 38.03 18.64 -3.70
CA LEU A 50 38.91 19.40 -2.81
C LEU A 50 40.18 19.74 -3.60
N THR A 51 40.31 21.00 -4.01
CA THR A 51 41.56 21.50 -4.58
C THR A 51 42.54 21.79 -3.44
N GLN A 52 43.67 21.08 -3.43
CA GLN A 52 44.84 21.27 -2.55
C GLN A 52 44.53 21.92 -1.20
N THR A 53 44.02 21.11 -0.27
CA THR A 53 43.80 21.55 1.12
C THR A 53 44.68 20.71 2.04
N THR A 54 45.62 21.35 2.74
CA THR A 54 46.45 20.72 3.80
C THR A 54 45.77 20.77 5.17
N ASN A 55 44.61 21.40 5.26
CA ASN A 55 43.88 21.57 6.52
C ASN A 55 42.93 20.38 6.77
N LEU A 56 43.33 19.51 7.70
CA LEU A 56 42.56 18.35 8.18
C LEU A 56 41.18 18.72 8.74
N GLU A 57 40.98 19.92 9.29
CA GLU A 57 39.66 20.36 9.78
C GLU A 57 38.69 20.61 8.62
N VAL A 58 39.18 21.19 7.51
CA VAL A 58 38.37 21.41 6.31
C VAL A 58 38.00 20.08 5.67
N LEU A 59 38.93 19.11 5.66
CA LEU A 59 38.67 17.74 5.19
C LEU A 59 37.59 17.05 6.06
N ARG A 60 37.72 17.14 7.38
CA ARG A 60 36.76 16.57 8.32
C ARG A 60 35.35 17.16 8.13
N LEU A 61 35.23 18.48 8.08
CA LEU A 61 33.96 19.16 7.89
C LEU A 61 33.32 18.82 6.53
N ALA A 62 34.13 18.69 5.48
CA ALA A 62 33.66 18.29 4.16
C ALA A 62 33.10 16.86 4.14
N ILE A 63 33.74 15.92 4.85
CA ILE A 63 33.25 14.54 5.01
C ILE A 63 31.94 14.53 5.80
N GLU A 64 31.86 15.25 6.91
CA GLU A 64 30.66 15.34 7.74
C GLU A 64 29.46 15.91 6.96
N LEU A 65 29.68 16.96 6.16
CA LEU A 65 28.65 17.53 5.30
C LEU A 65 28.17 16.56 4.21
N LEU A 66 29.08 15.77 3.63
CA LEU A 66 28.69 14.74 2.63
C LEU A 66 27.83 13.66 3.26
N LEU A 67 28.21 13.18 4.45
CA LEU A 67 27.46 12.17 5.18
C LEU A 67 26.05 12.65 5.50
N GLN A 68 25.92 13.84 6.07
CA GLN A 68 24.60 14.45 6.34
C GLN A 68 23.74 14.57 5.07
N ARG A 69 24.33 14.99 3.94
CA ARG A 69 23.61 15.08 2.66
C ARG A 69 23.17 13.71 2.15
N GLN A 70 24.00 12.68 2.34
CA GLN A 70 23.69 11.33 1.92
C GLN A 70 22.56 10.72 2.78
N GLU A 71 22.60 10.92 4.09
CA GLU A 71 21.53 10.50 5.01
C GLU A 71 20.21 11.20 4.69
N LEU A 72 20.25 12.53 4.53
CA LEU A 72 19.06 13.31 4.17
C LEU A 72 18.49 12.85 2.82
N SER A 73 19.34 12.60 1.82
CA SER A 73 18.89 12.15 0.51
C SER A 73 18.33 10.72 0.56
N ARG A 74 18.90 9.83 1.38
CA ARG A 74 18.36 8.48 1.62
C ARG A 74 17.01 8.54 2.30
N PHE A 75 16.88 9.40 3.32
CA PHE A 75 15.63 9.63 4.01
C PHE A 75 14.54 10.12 3.03
N GLN A 76 14.84 11.16 2.26
CA GLN A 76 13.93 11.70 1.24
C GLN A 76 13.57 10.68 0.15
N ALA A 77 14.54 9.87 -0.30
CA ALA A 77 14.28 8.83 -1.29
C ALA A 77 13.36 7.72 -0.75
N ASN A 78 13.56 7.33 0.51
CA ASN A 78 12.69 6.36 1.19
C ASN A 78 11.29 6.93 1.42
N GLU A 79 11.18 8.18 1.87
CA GLU A 79 9.91 8.87 2.05
C GLU A 79 9.14 8.99 0.73
N ALA A 80 9.81 9.42 -0.35
CA ALA A 80 9.22 9.50 -1.68
C ALA A 80 8.78 8.13 -2.21
N ARG A 81 9.57 7.08 -1.95
CA ARG A 81 9.21 5.71 -2.32
C ARG A 81 7.99 5.22 -1.53
N PHE A 82 7.97 5.46 -0.22
CA PHE A 82 6.84 5.08 0.63
C PHE A 82 5.57 5.81 0.18
N ARG A 83 5.65 7.14 0.01
CA ARG A 83 4.57 7.96 -0.53
C ARG A 83 4.04 7.41 -1.86
N LYS A 84 4.92 7.06 -2.79
CA LYS A 84 4.52 6.51 -4.08
C LYS A 84 3.79 5.17 -3.96
N ILE A 85 4.25 4.29 -3.07
CA ILE A 85 3.57 3.02 -2.80
C ILE A 85 2.16 3.30 -2.23
N THR A 86 2.06 4.20 -1.26
CA THR A 86 0.76 4.55 -0.66
C THR A 86 -0.20 5.22 -1.66
N GLU A 87 0.31 5.99 -2.62
CA GLU A 87 -0.49 6.64 -3.67
C GLU A 87 -0.98 5.66 -4.75
N THR A 88 -0.33 4.51 -4.91
CA THR A 88 -0.71 3.50 -5.93
C THR A 88 -1.82 2.57 -5.44
N ILE A 89 -2.07 2.51 -4.14
CA ILE A 89 -3.08 1.64 -3.55
C ILE A 89 -4.43 2.36 -3.62
N ASP A 90 -5.46 1.68 -4.14
CA ASP A 90 -6.85 2.17 -4.17
C ASP A 90 -7.55 2.00 -2.81
N GLU A 91 -6.86 2.43 -1.75
CA GLU A 91 -7.33 2.33 -0.37
C GLU A 91 -6.96 3.59 0.40
N ILE A 92 -7.78 3.93 1.37
CA ILE A 92 -7.53 4.99 2.32
C ILE A 92 -6.66 4.42 3.43
N ILE A 93 -5.43 4.89 3.54
CA ILE A 93 -4.59 4.63 4.72
C ILE A 93 -4.95 5.64 5.80
N TRP A 94 -5.10 5.19 7.03
CA TRP A 94 -5.47 6.02 8.17
C TRP A 94 -4.76 5.59 9.44
N GLU A 95 -4.63 6.54 10.37
CA GLU A 95 -4.15 6.34 11.73
C GLU A 95 -5.06 7.12 12.68
N VAL A 96 -5.37 6.53 13.82
CA VAL A 96 -6.13 7.15 14.90
C VAL A 96 -5.40 6.99 16.23
N ASP A 97 -5.54 7.98 17.10
CA ASP A 97 -5.01 7.92 18.46
C ASP A 97 -5.84 7.02 19.39
N GLN A 98 -5.46 6.97 20.66
CA GLN A 98 -6.17 6.25 21.73
C GLN A 98 -7.63 6.69 21.96
N ASN A 99 -8.00 7.88 21.48
CA ASN A 99 -9.36 8.42 21.54
C ASN A 99 -10.09 8.26 20.20
N LEU A 100 -9.53 7.48 19.26
CA LEU A 100 -10.03 7.26 17.91
C LEU A 100 -10.16 8.54 17.08
N ILE A 101 -9.31 9.51 17.37
CA ILE A 101 -9.20 10.74 16.59
C ILE A 101 -8.17 10.54 15.48
N PHE A 102 -8.52 10.88 14.25
CA PHE A 102 -7.61 10.77 13.11
C PHE A 102 -6.35 11.63 13.30
N THR A 103 -5.20 10.97 13.40
CA THR A 103 -3.86 11.59 13.43
C THR A 103 -3.22 11.62 12.06
N TYR A 104 -3.59 10.68 11.19
CA TYR A 104 -3.17 10.64 9.80
C TYR A 104 -4.28 10.09 8.89
N VAL A 105 -4.38 10.63 7.68
CA VAL A 105 -5.19 10.08 6.61
C VAL A 105 -4.51 10.36 5.28
N SER A 106 -4.42 9.34 4.42
CA SER A 106 -3.85 9.48 3.09
C SER A 106 -4.70 10.39 2.18
N PRO A 107 -4.09 11.08 1.19
CA PRO A 107 -4.82 11.91 0.24
C PRO A 107 -5.93 11.18 -0.54
N LYS A 108 -5.83 9.85 -0.64
CA LYS A 108 -6.81 8.98 -1.31
C LYS A 108 -8.22 9.10 -0.72
N VAL A 109 -8.35 9.60 0.51
CA VAL A 109 -9.64 9.89 1.11
C VAL A 109 -10.48 10.90 0.32
N LYS A 110 -9.83 11.82 -0.40
CA LYS A 110 -10.51 12.75 -1.30
C LYS A 110 -11.10 12.04 -2.50
N ASP A 111 -10.34 11.12 -3.09
CA ASP A 111 -10.78 10.37 -4.27
C ASP A 111 -11.92 9.39 -3.94
N ILE A 112 -11.89 8.80 -2.74
CA ILE A 112 -12.86 7.77 -2.32
C ILE A 112 -14.06 8.36 -1.56
N LEU A 113 -13.84 9.25 -0.59
CA LEU A 113 -14.90 9.80 0.27
C LEU A 113 -15.25 11.28 -0.02
N GLY A 114 -14.49 11.96 -0.88
CA GLY A 114 -14.74 13.35 -1.27
C GLY A 114 -14.26 14.40 -0.27
N TYR A 115 -13.75 13.99 0.90
CA TYR A 115 -13.26 14.90 1.94
C TYR A 115 -11.79 15.26 1.72
N GLU A 116 -11.43 16.49 2.03
CA GLU A 116 -10.03 16.88 2.15
C GLU A 116 -9.43 16.28 3.44
N THR A 117 -8.13 15.97 3.42
CA THR A 117 -7.45 15.45 4.60
C THR A 117 -7.61 16.37 5.81
N THR A 118 -7.58 17.69 5.60
CA THR A 118 -7.76 18.70 6.64
C THR A 118 -9.16 18.72 7.28
N GLU A 119 -10.18 18.19 6.59
CA GLU A 119 -11.54 18.09 7.14
C GLU A 119 -11.70 16.88 8.06
N ILE A 120 -10.86 15.85 7.87
CA ILE A 120 -10.92 14.57 8.61
C ILE A 120 -9.94 14.57 9.78
N LEU A 121 -8.75 15.16 9.62
CA LEU A 121 -7.75 15.21 10.69
C LEU A 121 -8.34 15.90 11.94
N GLY A 122 -8.18 15.27 13.10
CA GLY A 122 -8.75 15.75 14.35
C GLY A 122 -10.23 15.39 14.58
N GLN A 123 -10.90 14.74 13.63
CA GLN A 123 -12.24 14.20 13.82
C GLN A 123 -12.19 12.79 14.41
N HIS A 124 -13.24 12.43 15.15
CA HIS A 124 -13.44 11.07 15.64
C HIS A 124 -13.80 10.13 14.47
N CYS A 125 -13.24 8.92 14.42
CA CYS A 125 -13.43 8.02 13.27
C CYS A 125 -14.90 7.64 12.99
N LEU A 126 -15.71 7.54 14.04
CA LEU A 126 -17.15 7.27 13.95
C LEU A 126 -17.96 8.39 13.28
N SER A 127 -17.41 9.60 13.13
CA SER A 127 -18.11 10.72 12.48
C SER A 127 -18.39 10.47 11.00
N LEU A 128 -17.62 9.59 10.36
CA LEU A 128 -17.79 9.22 8.95
C LEU A 128 -18.82 8.11 8.74
N LEU A 129 -19.28 7.46 9.81
CA LEU A 129 -20.29 6.41 9.74
C LEU A 129 -21.67 6.98 9.48
N MET A 130 -22.49 6.21 8.76
CA MET A 130 -23.92 6.49 8.66
C MET A 130 -24.57 6.53 10.05
N PRO A 131 -25.45 7.51 10.36
CA PRO A 131 -26.05 7.64 11.68
C PRO A 131 -26.74 6.37 12.20
N GLU A 132 -27.45 5.65 11.32
CA GLU A 132 -28.15 4.40 11.67
C GLU A 132 -27.20 3.25 12.06
N GLN A 133 -25.94 3.31 11.63
CA GLN A 133 -24.93 2.31 11.91
C GLN A 133 -24.05 2.65 13.11
N GLN A 134 -24.06 3.90 13.58
CA GLN A 134 -23.19 4.34 14.68
C GLN A 134 -23.37 3.45 15.91
N ASP A 135 -24.60 3.17 16.35
CA ASP A 135 -24.84 2.37 17.56
C ASP A 135 -24.37 0.93 17.42
N GLN A 136 -24.63 0.30 16.27
CA GLN A 136 -24.26 -1.10 16.02
C GLN A 136 -22.74 -1.27 15.87
N LEU A 137 -22.10 -0.40 15.09
CA LEU A 137 -20.65 -0.45 14.90
C LEU A 137 -19.90 -0.04 16.16
N THR A 138 -20.43 0.88 16.97
CA THR A 138 -19.80 1.24 18.25
C THR A 138 -19.60 0.02 19.14
N THR A 139 -20.57 -0.89 19.21
CA THR A 139 -20.43 -2.13 19.99
C THR A 139 -19.31 -3.02 19.46
N VAL A 140 -19.26 -3.21 18.14
CA VAL A 140 -18.23 -4.04 17.49
C VAL A 140 -16.85 -3.41 17.66
N ILE A 141 -16.72 -2.11 17.43
CA ILE A 141 -15.47 -1.35 17.58
C ILE A 141 -15.00 -1.42 19.03
N ASN A 142 -15.87 -1.18 20.01
CA ASN A 142 -15.53 -1.28 21.43
C ASN A 142 -14.96 -2.66 21.80
N SER A 143 -15.51 -3.74 21.23
CA SER A 143 -14.96 -5.09 21.47
C SER A 143 -13.52 -5.25 20.96
N PHE A 144 -13.19 -4.63 19.82
CA PHE A 144 -11.82 -4.61 19.31
C PHE A 144 -10.89 -3.73 20.16
N LEU A 145 -11.39 -2.60 20.66
CA LEU A 145 -10.62 -1.69 21.53
C LEU A 145 -10.29 -2.35 22.88
N GLU A 146 -11.27 -3.00 23.51
CA GLU A 146 -11.08 -3.66 24.80
C GLU A 146 -10.05 -4.80 24.72
N MET A 147 -10.14 -5.61 23.66
CA MET A 147 -9.21 -6.72 23.45
C MET A 147 -7.90 -6.31 22.76
N LYS A 148 -7.81 -5.06 22.29
CA LYS A 148 -6.70 -4.53 21.48
C LYS A 148 -6.32 -5.48 20.34
N GLN A 149 -7.33 -6.01 19.65
CA GLN A 149 -7.14 -7.00 18.58
C GLN A 149 -7.11 -6.35 17.20
N PRO A 150 -6.47 -7.00 16.21
CA PRO A 150 -6.58 -6.61 14.82
C PRO A 150 -8.03 -6.63 14.35
N ILE A 151 -8.40 -5.61 13.57
CA ILE A 151 -9.65 -5.55 12.83
C ILE A 151 -9.34 -6.11 11.44
N ALA A 152 -10.13 -7.08 10.99
CA ALA A 152 -9.95 -7.69 9.68
C ALA A 152 -11.26 -7.66 8.90
N ASN A 153 -11.20 -7.07 7.70
CA ASN A 153 -12.28 -7.04 6.71
C ASN A 153 -13.64 -6.62 7.28
N LEU A 154 -13.67 -5.60 8.13
CA LEU A 154 -14.90 -5.09 8.71
C LEU A 154 -15.66 -4.28 7.65
N GLU A 155 -16.71 -4.87 7.11
CA GLU A 155 -17.62 -4.22 6.16
C GLU A 155 -18.58 -3.26 6.87
N HIS A 156 -18.65 -2.02 6.41
CA HIS A 156 -19.55 -0.99 6.93
C HIS A 156 -19.76 0.15 5.93
N ILE A 157 -20.63 1.10 6.26
CA ILE A 157 -21.01 2.17 5.35
C ILE A 157 -20.44 3.51 5.81
N PHE A 158 -19.74 4.18 4.91
CA PHE A 158 -19.34 5.56 5.06
C PHE A 158 -20.25 6.52 4.31
N ALA A 159 -20.46 7.70 4.90
CA ALA A 159 -21.14 8.82 4.27
C ALA A 159 -20.13 9.61 3.42
N HIS A 160 -20.32 9.61 2.10
CA HIS A 160 -19.56 10.44 1.18
C HIS A 160 -19.90 11.92 1.39
N LYS A 161 -18.96 12.83 1.12
CA LYS A 161 -19.16 14.29 1.26
C LYS A 161 -20.37 14.83 0.48
N GLU A 162 -20.67 14.22 -0.66
CA GLU A 162 -21.81 14.58 -1.52
C GLU A 162 -23.15 13.98 -1.05
N GLY A 163 -23.18 13.26 0.07
CA GLY A 163 -24.40 12.78 0.71
C GLY A 163 -24.88 11.39 0.28
N TYR A 164 -24.15 10.70 -0.60
CA TYR A 164 -24.38 9.29 -0.89
C TYR A 164 -23.55 8.39 0.04
N TYR A 165 -23.78 7.08 -0.07
CA TYR A 165 -23.18 6.08 0.81
C TYR A 165 -22.28 5.12 0.04
N LEU A 166 -21.17 4.72 0.67
CA LEU A 166 -20.20 3.79 0.12
C LEU A 166 -20.06 2.60 1.05
N LEU A 167 -20.11 1.39 0.47
CA LEU A 167 -19.75 0.19 1.21
C LEU A 167 -18.24 0.07 1.23
N VAL A 168 -17.67 0.06 2.42
CA VAL A 168 -16.24 -0.02 2.64
C VAL A 168 -15.87 -1.23 3.47
N GLU A 169 -14.68 -1.76 3.21
CA GLU A 169 -14.06 -2.83 3.99
C GLU A 169 -12.85 -2.22 4.72
N THR A 170 -12.81 -2.35 6.04
CA THR A 170 -11.74 -1.78 6.87
C THR A 170 -10.96 -2.84 7.62
N SER A 171 -9.64 -2.73 7.56
CA SER A 171 -8.72 -3.56 8.33
C SER A 171 -7.72 -2.67 9.06
N GLY A 172 -7.34 -3.04 10.28
CA GLY A 172 -6.44 -2.25 11.10
C GLY A 172 -5.74 -3.06 12.17
N ILE A 173 -4.57 -2.60 12.59
CA ILE A 173 -3.79 -3.20 13.67
C ILE A 173 -3.60 -2.19 14.80
N PRO A 174 -3.61 -2.64 16.06
CA PRO A 174 -3.26 -1.79 17.19
C PRO A 174 -1.80 -1.36 17.10
N VAL A 175 -1.52 -0.11 17.48
CA VAL A 175 -0.17 0.44 17.55
C VAL A 175 0.23 0.57 19.02
N PHE A 176 1.46 0.19 19.35
CA PHE A 176 2.02 0.25 20.69
C PHE A 176 3.34 1.03 20.69
N SER A 177 3.61 1.74 21.78
CA SER A 177 4.89 2.40 22.04
C SER A 177 6.00 1.37 22.35
N GLU A 178 7.26 1.83 22.45
CA GLU A 178 8.38 1.00 22.93
C GLU A 178 8.16 0.45 24.35
N GLN A 179 7.33 1.12 25.17
CA GLN A 179 6.96 0.71 26.53
C GLN A 179 5.71 -0.19 26.58
N ASP A 180 5.25 -0.71 25.44
CA ASP A 180 4.05 -1.57 25.31
C ASP A 180 2.72 -0.87 25.69
N GLU A 181 2.70 0.46 25.71
CA GLU A 181 1.48 1.25 25.88
C GLU A 181 0.74 1.38 24.54
N TRP A 182 -0.58 1.15 24.55
CA TRP A 182 -1.44 1.26 23.37
C TRP A 182 -1.60 2.72 22.95
N GLN A 183 -1.32 3.03 21.69
CA GLN A 183 -1.32 4.39 21.13
C GLN A 183 -2.48 4.64 20.16
N GLY A 184 -3.27 3.62 19.84
CA GLY A 184 -4.37 3.71 18.88
C GLY A 184 -4.30 2.62 17.81
N TYR A 185 -4.76 2.94 16.60
CA TYR A 185 -4.82 2.01 15.48
C TYR A 185 -4.32 2.64 14.19
N GLN A 186 -3.74 1.81 13.34
CA GLN A 186 -3.46 2.17 11.95
C GLN A 186 -4.04 1.11 11.03
N GLY A 187 -4.46 1.52 9.84
CA GLY A 187 -5.14 0.60 8.95
C GLY A 187 -5.38 1.14 7.56
N VAL A 188 -6.17 0.36 6.83
CA VAL A 188 -6.60 0.64 5.48
C VAL A 188 -8.09 0.45 5.35
N THR A 189 -8.70 1.26 4.51
CA THR A 189 -10.10 1.16 4.14
C THR A 189 -10.22 1.14 2.62
N ARG A 190 -10.89 0.11 2.11
CA ARG A 190 -11.10 -0.11 0.68
C ARG A 190 -12.57 0.12 0.34
N ASP A 191 -12.85 0.82 -0.77
CA ASP A 191 -14.19 0.83 -1.35
C ASP A 191 -14.47 -0.50 -2.05
N ILE A 192 -15.53 -1.19 -1.63
CA ILE A 192 -15.97 -2.47 -2.19
C ILE A 192 -17.32 -2.37 -2.91
N THR A 193 -17.83 -1.15 -3.13
CA THR A 193 -19.14 -0.88 -3.71
C THR A 193 -19.29 -1.52 -5.10
N GLU A 194 -18.32 -1.34 -5.99
CA GLU A 194 -18.37 -1.94 -7.34
C GLU A 194 -18.26 -3.47 -7.31
N ARG A 195 -17.43 -4.02 -6.42
CA ARG A 195 -17.29 -5.46 -6.23
C ARG A 195 -18.62 -6.09 -5.83
N GLN A 196 -19.34 -5.46 -4.91
CA GLN A 196 -20.65 -5.94 -4.47
C GLN A 196 -21.70 -5.83 -5.57
N LYS A 197 -21.76 -4.72 -6.32
CA LYS A 197 -22.68 -4.58 -7.47
C LYS A 197 -22.47 -5.66 -8.53
N VAL A 198 -21.21 -5.99 -8.83
CA VAL A 198 -20.89 -7.07 -9.76
C VAL A 198 -21.36 -8.42 -9.21
N GLN A 199 -21.11 -8.70 -7.94
CA GLN A 199 -21.54 -9.94 -7.29
C GLN A 199 -23.08 -10.06 -7.26
N GLU A 200 -23.80 -9.00 -6.91
CA GLU A 200 -25.27 -8.97 -6.92
C GLU A 200 -25.84 -9.14 -8.33
N SER A 201 -25.24 -8.49 -9.33
CA SER A 201 -25.65 -8.63 -10.73
C SER A 201 -25.49 -10.07 -11.22
N LEU A 202 -24.39 -10.73 -10.88
CA LEU A 202 -24.15 -12.14 -11.19
C LEU A 202 -25.19 -13.04 -10.50
N LEU A 203 -25.44 -12.82 -9.20
CA LEU A 203 -26.44 -13.60 -8.46
C LEU A 203 -27.85 -13.41 -9.03
N ARG A 204 -28.22 -12.18 -9.39
CA ARG A 204 -29.51 -11.87 -10.01
C ARG A 204 -29.65 -12.50 -11.39
N SER A 205 -28.58 -12.47 -12.20
CA SER A 205 -28.55 -13.13 -13.51
C SER A 205 -28.70 -14.64 -13.36
N ALA A 206 -27.95 -15.27 -12.45
CA ALA A 206 -28.05 -16.70 -12.17
C ALA A 206 -29.46 -17.11 -11.67
N ALA A 207 -30.05 -16.31 -10.77
CA ALA A 207 -31.41 -16.54 -10.28
C ALA A 207 -32.45 -16.40 -11.40
N THR A 208 -32.31 -15.39 -12.26
CA THR A 208 -33.19 -15.16 -13.41
C THR A 208 -33.08 -16.29 -14.42
N ASN A 209 -31.85 -16.69 -14.79
CA ASN A 209 -31.61 -17.82 -15.69
C ASN A 209 -32.21 -19.12 -15.14
N ARG A 210 -32.01 -19.40 -13.85
CA ARG A 210 -32.60 -20.58 -13.19
C ARG A 210 -34.13 -20.54 -13.21
N ALA A 211 -34.74 -19.39 -12.96
CA ALA A 211 -36.19 -19.22 -13.02
C ALA A 211 -36.73 -19.45 -14.45
N LEU A 212 -36.06 -18.91 -15.47
CA LEU A 212 -36.43 -19.11 -16.87
C LEU A 212 -36.30 -20.58 -17.29
N ILE A 213 -35.18 -21.24 -16.97
CA ILE A 213 -34.96 -22.67 -17.27
C ILE A 213 -36.04 -23.52 -16.61
N ASN A 214 -36.40 -23.23 -15.35
CA ASN A 214 -37.43 -23.98 -14.63
C ASN A 214 -38.86 -23.71 -15.16
N ALA A 215 -39.11 -22.54 -15.75
CA ALA A 215 -40.41 -22.16 -16.30
C ALA A 215 -40.65 -22.70 -17.72
N ILE A 216 -39.59 -23.09 -18.43
CA ILE A 216 -39.69 -23.69 -19.76
C ILE A 216 -40.21 -25.14 -19.60
N PRO A 217 -41.36 -25.49 -20.21
CA PRO A 217 -41.93 -26.83 -20.14
C PRO A 217 -41.18 -27.87 -21.00
N ASP A 218 -40.12 -27.46 -21.69
CA ASP A 218 -39.28 -28.30 -22.55
C ASP A 218 -38.02 -28.81 -21.83
N LEU A 219 -37.47 -29.92 -22.33
CA LEU A 219 -36.22 -30.49 -21.83
C LEU A 219 -35.03 -29.63 -22.25
N ILE A 220 -34.32 -29.07 -21.27
CA ILE A 220 -33.04 -28.36 -21.49
C ILE A 220 -31.90 -29.23 -20.95
N CYS A 221 -30.94 -29.53 -21.80
CA CYS A 221 -29.71 -30.22 -21.46
C CYS A 221 -28.49 -29.48 -22.03
N GLU A 222 -27.43 -29.41 -21.23
CA GLU A 222 -26.14 -28.89 -21.66
C GLU A 222 -25.22 -30.08 -21.94
N LEU A 223 -24.69 -30.15 -23.16
CA LEU A 223 -23.67 -31.12 -23.55
C LEU A 223 -22.30 -30.50 -23.29
N ILE A 224 -21.56 -31.03 -22.31
CA ILE A 224 -20.17 -30.65 -22.07
C ILE A 224 -19.31 -31.59 -22.92
N GLU A 225 -18.42 -31.04 -23.76
CA GLU A 225 -17.46 -31.85 -24.53
C GLU A 225 -16.61 -32.69 -23.56
N GLY A 226 -16.70 -34.02 -23.65
CA GLY A 226 -15.91 -34.96 -22.84
C GLY A 226 -16.68 -35.85 -21.85
N GLU A 227 -17.91 -36.26 -22.16
CA GLU A 227 -18.63 -37.42 -21.57
C GLU A 227 -19.66 -37.17 -20.45
N ASN A 228 -20.09 -35.94 -20.12
CA ASN A 228 -21.17 -35.72 -19.14
C ASN A 228 -22.31 -34.83 -19.66
N LEU A 229 -23.54 -35.33 -19.56
CA LEU A 229 -24.77 -34.57 -19.78
C LEU A 229 -25.15 -33.89 -18.45
N LEU A 230 -25.17 -32.56 -18.41
CA LEU A 230 -25.69 -31.83 -17.24
C LEU A 230 -27.13 -31.42 -17.54
N VAL A 231 -28.07 -32.09 -16.87
CA VAL A 231 -29.49 -31.84 -17.08
C VAL A 231 -29.96 -30.76 -16.13
N THR A 232 -30.56 -29.69 -16.67
CA THR A 232 -30.86 -28.48 -15.92
C THR A 232 -32.36 -28.26 -15.66
N SER A 233 -33.25 -28.98 -16.34
CA SER A 233 -34.70 -28.85 -16.15
C SER A 233 -35.27 -29.87 -15.14
N PRO A 234 -36.08 -29.46 -14.14
CA PRO A 234 -36.77 -30.36 -13.21
C PRO A 234 -37.69 -31.37 -13.90
N LEU A 235 -38.18 -31.04 -15.10
CA LEU A 235 -39.06 -31.90 -15.90
C LEU A 235 -38.41 -33.22 -16.31
N ILE A 236 -37.07 -33.36 -16.29
CA ILE A 236 -36.43 -34.63 -16.65
C ILE A 236 -36.74 -35.75 -15.65
N VAL A 237 -36.87 -35.40 -14.36
CA VAL A 237 -37.16 -36.36 -13.30
C VAL A 237 -38.58 -36.92 -13.51
N THR A 238 -39.49 -36.08 -13.99
CA THR A 238 -40.89 -36.44 -14.23
C THR A 238 -41.08 -37.16 -15.57
N VAL A 239 -40.44 -36.72 -16.66
CA VAL A 239 -40.64 -37.29 -18.01
C VAL A 239 -39.91 -38.61 -18.18
N PHE A 240 -38.70 -38.75 -17.63
CA PHE A 240 -37.88 -39.94 -17.86
C PHE A 240 -37.76 -40.87 -16.64
N ASN A 241 -38.39 -40.53 -15.51
CA ASN A 241 -38.41 -41.36 -14.30
C ASN A 241 -37.00 -41.74 -13.78
N PHE A 242 -35.99 -40.92 -14.09
CA PHE A 242 -34.62 -41.13 -13.64
C PHE A 242 -34.40 -40.47 -12.28
N SER A 243 -33.86 -41.24 -11.33
CA SER A 243 -33.22 -40.72 -10.13
C SER A 243 -32.04 -39.83 -10.54
N LEU A 244 -31.89 -38.65 -9.91
CA LEU A 244 -30.77 -37.70 -10.05
C LEU A 244 -29.40 -38.39 -9.79
N LYS A 245 -28.92 -39.15 -10.77
CA LYS A 245 -27.56 -39.65 -10.86
C LYS A 245 -26.99 -39.15 -12.17
N ILE A 246 -25.89 -38.42 -12.06
CA ILE A 246 -25.04 -38.00 -13.18
C ILE A 246 -24.68 -39.27 -13.95
N PHE A 247 -25.13 -39.39 -15.19
CA PHE A 247 -24.73 -40.49 -16.06
C PHE A 247 -23.96 -39.94 -17.25
N SER A 248 -22.77 -40.50 -17.43
CA SER A 248 -22.01 -40.43 -18.66
C SER A 248 -22.68 -41.37 -19.68
N ILE A 249 -23.19 -40.80 -20.77
CA ILE A 249 -23.60 -41.58 -21.93
C ILE A 249 -22.38 -41.64 -22.84
N LYS A 250 -21.68 -42.78 -22.86
CA LYS A 250 -20.70 -43.08 -23.91
C LYS A 250 -21.47 -43.43 -25.19
N MET A 251 -21.25 -42.66 -26.26
CA MET A 251 -21.63 -43.05 -27.62
C MET A 251 -20.78 -44.21 -28.11
#